data_AF-A0A1A9BLW8-F1
#
_entry.id   AF-A0A1A9BLW8-F1
#
_cell.length_a   1.000
_cell.length_b   1.000
_cell.length_c   1.000
_cell.angle_alpha   90.00
_cell.angle_beta   90.00
_cell.angle_gamma   90.00
#
_symmetry.space_group_name_H-M   'P 1'
#
loop_
_entity.id
_entity.type
_entity.pdbx_description
1 polymer ?
#
loop_
_entity_poly.entity_id
_entity_poly.type
_entity_poly.pdbx_seq_one_letter_code
_entity_poly.pdbx_strand_id
1 'polypeptide(L)'
;MRLFVYDCPDDDGARRVGDIVNPVLERLEAPHRRPLDEGEGCLSVPGAVMPVPRPDRAAVRGVDTGDAPARHHRGHRPAARREEVFARRAANIRALSA
;
A
#
# COMPACT_ATOMS: atom_id res chain seq x y z
N MET A 1 -13.59 -5.92 -10.44
CA MET A 1 -12.20 -5.47 -10.67
C MET A 1 -11.46 -5.50 -9.34
N ARG A 2 -10.15 -5.79 -9.33
CA ARG A 2 -9.32 -5.76 -8.10
C ARG A 2 -8.26 -4.69 -8.28
N LEU A 3 -8.45 -3.55 -7.63
CA LEU A 3 -7.57 -2.39 -7.74
C LEU A 3 -7.32 -1.84 -6.33
N PHE A 4 -6.10 -1.43 -6.07
CA PHE A 4 -5.70 -0.76 -4.85
C PHE A 4 -4.91 0.48 -5.23
N VAL A 5 -5.33 1.64 -4.75
CA VAL A 5 -4.64 2.92 -4.96
C VAL A 5 -4.19 3.47 -3.62
N TYR A 6 -3.04 4.16 -3.63
CA TYR A 6 -2.45 4.67 -2.41
C TYR A 6 -1.70 5.97 -2.63
N ASP A 7 -1.72 6.80 -1.59
CA ASP A 7 -0.99 8.05 -1.47
C ASP A 7 -0.64 8.23 0.00
N CYS A 8 0.59 7.86 0.37
CA CYS A 8 1.04 7.92 1.75
C CYS A 8 2.56 8.15 1.81
N PRO A 9 3.06 8.78 2.87
CA PRO A 9 4.49 8.80 3.15
C PRO A 9 5.00 7.39 3.50
N ASP A 10 6.24 7.09 3.12
CA ASP A 10 6.99 5.95 3.67
C ASP A 10 7.60 6.28 5.04
N ASP A 11 8.45 5.37 5.54
CA ASP A 11 9.09 5.52 6.85
C ASP A 11 10.07 6.72 6.90
N ASP A 12 10.67 7.08 5.76
CA ASP A 12 11.55 8.25 5.60
C ASP A 12 10.76 9.55 5.36
N GLY A 13 9.42 9.47 5.32
CA GLY A 13 8.54 10.60 5.05
C GLY A 13 8.42 10.94 3.56
N ALA A 14 9.02 10.15 2.67
CA ALA A 14 8.90 10.36 1.24
C ALA A 14 7.52 9.92 0.76
N ARG A 15 6.81 10.83 0.08
CA ARG A 15 5.48 10.55 -0.47
C ARG A 15 5.56 9.47 -1.55
N ARG A 16 4.86 8.36 -1.33
CA ARG A 16 4.66 7.27 -2.29
C ARG A 16 3.24 7.33 -2.84
N VAL A 17 3.11 7.31 -4.16
CA VAL A 17 1.82 7.29 -4.86
C VAL A 17 1.83 6.18 -5.88
N GLY A 18 0.76 5.40 -5.94
CA GLY A 18 0.63 4.38 -6.95
C GLY A 18 -0.70 3.66 -6.94
N ASP A 19 -0.79 2.72 -7.86
CA ASP A 19 -1.93 1.87 -8.11
C ASP A 19 -1.44 0.44 -8.40
N ILE A 20 -2.22 -0.55 -7.96
CA ILE A 20 -1.90 -1.96 -8.12
C ILE A 20 -3.17 -2.69 -8.57
N VAL A 21 -3.13 -3.21 -9.79
CA VAL A 21 -4.15 -4.07 -10.38
C VAL A 21 -3.87 -5.52 -10.01
N ASN A 22 -4.92 -6.24 -9.64
CA ASN A 22 -4.90 -7.64 -9.20
C ASN A 22 -3.86 -7.93 -8.09
N PRO A 23 -3.82 -7.13 -7.00
CA PRO A 23 -2.79 -7.24 -5.97
C PRO A 23 -2.81 -8.62 -5.29
N VAL A 24 -1.63 -9.17 -5.02
CA VAL A 24 -1.43 -10.39 -4.24
C VAL A 24 -0.50 -10.04 -3.08
N LEU A 25 -1.02 -10.12 -1.85
CA LEU A 25 -0.25 -9.91 -0.64
C LEU A 25 0.70 -11.09 -0.43
N GLU A 26 1.98 -10.78 -0.22
CA GLU A 26 2.97 -11.77 0.15
C GLU A 26 2.82 -12.16 1.63
N ARG A 27 2.90 -13.46 1.89
CA ARG A 27 2.83 -13.97 3.24
C ARG A 27 4.16 -13.73 3.93
N LEU A 28 4.14 -12.95 5.02
CA LEU A 28 5.27 -12.93 5.95
C LEU A 28 5.34 -14.23 6.74
N GLU A 29 6.55 -14.77 6.86
CA GLU A 29 6.86 -15.88 7.77
C GLU A 29 6.72 -15.44 9.23
N ALA A 30 6.38 -16.38 10.13
CA ALA A 30 6.06 -16.09 11.52
C ALA A 30 7.12 -15.26 12.27
N PRO A 31 8.44 -15.51 12.13
CA PRO A 31 9.48 -14.72 12.81
C PRO A 31 9.51 -13.25 12.36
N HIS A 32 8.95 -12.95 11.19
CA HIS A 32 8.94 -11.64 10.57
C HIS A 32 7.60 -10.90 10.75
N ARG A 33 6.66 -11.46 11.52
CA ARG A 33 5.38 -10.82 11.84
C ARG A 33 5.50 -10.08 13.17
N ARG A 34 5.99 -8.84 13.14
CA ARG A 34 5.96 -7.96 14.30
C ARG A 34 4.65 -7.18 14.29
N PRO A 35 3.67 -7.47 15.17
CA PRO A 35 2.43 -6.73 15.21
C PRO A 35 2.67 -5.31 15.74
N LEU A 36 2.07 -4.34 15.06
CA LEU A 36 1.89 -2.98 15.54
C LEU A 36 0.45 -2.85 16.04
N ASP A 37 0.30 -2.22 17.20
CA ASP A 37 -1.01 -1.92 17.80
C ASP A 37 -1.31 -0.43 17.62
N GLU A 38 -1.52 -0.04 16.35
CA GLU A 38 -1.81 1.33 15.95
C GLU A 38 -3.30 1.50 15.65
N GLY A 39 -3.81 2.72 15.83
CA GLY A 39 -5.18 3.06 15.49
C GLY A 39 -5.38 3.13 13.98
N GLU A 40 -6.25 2.28 13.45
CA GLU A 40 -6.65 2.26 12.04
C GLU A 40 -8.08 2.80 11.89
N GLY A 41 -8.33 3.58 10.84
CA GLY A 41 -9.66 4.05 10.46
C GLY A 41 -9.97 3.73 9.01
N CYS A 42 -11.25 3.74 8.64
CA CYS A 42 -11.69 3.39 7.29
C CYS A 42 -12.55 4.51 6.70
N LEU A 43 -12.32 4.87 5.43
CA LEU A 43 -13.15 5.85 4.73
C LEU A 43 -14.60 5.36 4.55
N SER A 44 -14.80 4.05 4.49
CA SER A 44 -16.13 3.42 4.42
C SER A 44 -16.86 3.41 5.78
N VAL A 45 -16.18 3.75 6.88
CA VAL A 45 -16.76 3.85 8.23
C VAL A 45 -16.33 5.18 8.87
N PRO A 46 -16.98 6.29 8.49
CA PRO A 46 -16.57 7.62 8.94
C PRO A 46 -16.53 7.76 10.46
N GLY A 47 -15.44 8.30 11.00
CA GLY A 47 -15.26 8.61 12.42
C GLY A 47 -14.80 7.44 13.31
N ALA A 48 -14.77 6.21 12.79
CA ALA A 48 -14.27 5.06 13.55
C ALA A 48 -12.75 4.96 13.48
N VAL A 49 -12.10 4.84 14.64
CA VAL A 49 -10.68 4.51 14.79
C VAL A 49 -10.54 3.49 15.91
N MET A 50 -9.91 2.35 15.63
CA MET A 50 -9.70 1.28 16.62
C MET A 50 -8.30 0.68 16.49
N PRO A 51 -7.73 0.10 17.57
CA PRO A 51 -6.48 -0.66 17.48
C PRO A 51 -6.66 -1.88 16.57
N VAL A 52 -5.84 -1.98 15.53
CA VAL A 52 -5.87 -3.11 14.58
C VAL A 52 -4.46 -3.71 14.46
N PRO A 53 -4.22 -4.93 15.00
CA PRO A 53 -2.91 -5.56 14.93
C PRO A 53 -2.50 -5.89 13.49
N ARG A 54 -1.50 -5.18 12.95
CA ARG A 54 -0.93 -5.41 11.62
C ARG A 54 0.57 -5.68 11.69
N PRO A 55 1.14 -6.54 10.84
CA PRO A 55 2.59 -6.64 10.72
C PRO A 55 3.20 -5.28 10.35
N ASP A 56 4.38 -5.00 10.87
CA ASP A 56 5.11 -3.74 10.66
C ASP A 56 5.64 -3.55 9.22
N ARG A 57 5.39 -4.51 8.34
CA ARG A 57 5.66 -4.46 6.91
C ARG A 57 4.67 -5.33 6.13
N ALA A 58 4.51 -5.04 4.85
CA ALA A 58 3.78 -5.88 3.90
C ALA A 58 4.44 -5.77 2.52
N ALA A 59 4.42 -6.83 1.74
CA ALA A 59 4.82 -6.78 0.33
C ALA A 59 3.63 -7.19 -0.53
N VAL A 60 3.38 -6.46 -1.61
CA VAL A 60 2.28 -6.72 -2.53
C VAL A 60 2.82 -6.80 -3.94
N ARG A 61 2.45 -7.87 -4.64
CA ARG A 61 2.74 -8.04 -6.08
C ARG A 61 1.51 -7.76 -6.91
N GLY A 62 1.69 -7.08 -8.03
CA GLY A 62 0.62 -6.85 -9.00
C GLY A 62 1.11 -6.20 -10.27
N VAL A 63 0.20 -5.58 -11.00
CA VAL A 63 0.49 -4.85 -12.25
C VAL A 63 0.09 -3.39 -12.05
N ASP A 64 0.91 -2.44 -12.50
CA ASP A 64 0.51 -1.03 -12.50
C ASP A 64 -0.29 -0.66 -13.77
N THR A 65 -1.07 0.41 -13.71
CA THR A 65 -1.84 0.89 -14.88
C THR A 65 -0.96 1.61 -15.92
N GLY A 66 0.33 1.82 -15.63
CA GLY A 66 1.25 2.56 -16.50
C GLY A 66 1.07 4.09 -16.45
N ASP A 67 -0.01 4.58 -15.85
CA ASP A 67 -0.33 6.00 -15.67
C ASP A 67 -0.41 6.34 -14.18
N ALA A 68 0.75 6.31 -13.50
CA ALA A 68 0.83 6.98 -12.20
C ALA A 68 0.68 8.49 -12.44
N PRO A 69 -0.31 9.19 -11.85
CA PRO A 69 -0.47 10.61 -12.05
C PRO A 69 0.75 11.37 -11.49
N ALA A 70 1.58 11.88 -12.41
CA ALA A 70 2.59 12.92 -12.26
C ALA A 70 3.64 12.78 -11.13
N ARG A 71 4.72 12.06 -11.42
CA ARG A 71 6.08 12.65 -11.32
C ARG A 71 6.85 12.32 -12.59
N HIS A 72 6.83 13.28 -13.52
CA HIS A 72 7.53 13.19 -14.80
C HIS A 72 9.05 13.19 -14.56
N HIS A 73 9.68 12.01 -14.45
CA HIS A 73 11.10 11.82 -14.72
C HIS A 73 11.29 10.52 -15.52
N ARG A 74 11.35 10.70 -16.85
CA ARG A 74 11.82 9.78 -17.90
C ARG A 74 11.34 8.32 -17.87
N GLY A 75 10.52 8.00 -18.86
CA GLY A 75 10.46 6.66 -19.46
C GLY A 75 9.09 6.01 -19.32
N HIS A 76 8.25 6.18 -20.33
CA HIS A 76 7.07 5.35 -20.55
C HIS A 76 7.52 3.88 -20.68
N ARG A 77 7.25 3.06 -19.65
CA ARG A 77 7.29 1.60 -19.76
C ARG A 77 5.85 1.09 -19.66
N PRO A 78 5.46 0.11 -20.49
CA PRO A 78 4.15 -0.54 -20.37
C PRO A 78 4.01 -1.22 -19.02
N ALA A 79 2.75 -1.40 -18.58
CA ALA A 79 2.31 -2.08 -17.37
C ALA A 79 3.32 -3.12 -16.87
N ALA A 80 4.11 -2.75 -15.87
CA ALA A 80 5.19 -3.59 -15.37
C ALA A 80 4.70 -4.37 -14.15
N ARG A 81 5.25 -5.58 -13.95
CA ARG A 81 5.08 -6.26 -12.66
C ARG A 81 5.70 -5.37 -11.59
N ARG A 82 4.89 -4.93 -10.63
CA ARG A 82 5.34 -4.21 -9.45
C ARG A 82 5.32 -5.13 -8.25
N GLU A 83 6.41 -5.10 -7.52
CA GLU A 83 6.52 -5.59 -6.16
C GLU A 83 6.76 -4.36 -5.28
N GLU A 84 5.75 -3.98 -4.52
CA GLU A 84 5.81 -2.83 -3.62
C GLU A 84 5.90 -3.33 -2.18
N VAL A 85 6.88 -2.83 -1.44
CA VAL A 85 7.06 -3.13 -0.01
C VAL A 85 6.60 -1.91 0.78
N PHE A 86 5.49 -2.08 1.48
CA PHE A 86 4.95 -1.09 2.41
C PHE A 86 5.57 -1.32 3.79
N ALA A 87 6.33 -0.33 4.26
CA ALA A 87 6.92 -0.33 5.59
C ALA A 87 5.93 0.26 6.63
N ARG A 88 6.39 0.53 7.86
CA ARG A 88 5.55 0.71 9.05
C ARG A 88 4.43 1.73 8.89
N ARG A 89 4.72 2.86 8.24
CA ARG A 89 3.73 3.94 8.05
C ARG A 89 2.83 3.75 6.84
N ALA A 90 3.24 2.89 5.90
CA ALA A 90 2.50 2.56 4.69
C ALA A 90 1.67 1.27 4.82
N ALA A 91 1.87 0.46 5.86
CA ALA A 91 0.96 -0.65 6.18
C ALA A 91 -0.46 -0.16 6.55
N ASN A 92 -0.59 1.12 6.91
CA ASN A 92 -1.84 1.82 7.23
C ASN A 92 -2.50 2.47 6.00
N ILE A 93 -2.15 2.03 4.78
CA ILE A 93 -2.71 2.61 3.56
C ILE A 93 -4.22 2.40 3.52
N ARG A 94 -4.90 3.55 3.47
CA ARG A 94 -6.31 3.69 3.10
C ARG A 94 -6.55 2.98 1.78
N ALA A 95 -7.16 1.80 1.83
CA ALA A 95 -7.83 1.24 0.67
C ALA A 95 -8.98 2.18 0.30
N LEU A 96 -8.77 3.09 -0.65
CA LEU A 96 -9.85 3.64 -1.43
C LEU A 96 -10.35 2.50 -2.33
N SER A 97 -11.26 1.69 -1.77
CA SER A 97 -12.11 0.83 -2.59
C SER A 97 -13.03 1.74 -3.40
N ALA A 98 -12.72 1.90 -4.69
CA ALA A 98 -13.70 2.23 -5.71
C ALA A 98 -14.30 0.93 -6.26
#